data_AF-A0A424LU77-F1
#
_entry.id   AF-A0A424LU77-F1
#
_cell.length_a   1.000
_cell.length_b   1.000
_cell.length_c   1.000
_cell.angle_alpha   90.00
_cell.angle_beta   90.00
_cell.angle_gamma   90.00
#
_symmetry.space_group_name_H-M   'P 1'
#
loop_
_entity.id
_entity.type
_entity.pdbx_description
1 polymer ?
#
loop_
_entity_poly.entity_id
_entity_poly.type
_entity_poly.pdbx_seq_one_letter_code
_entity_poly.pdbx_strand_id
1 'polypeptide(L)'
;MLKNLSERREAWKTIFIFLALVVALTSPFHYAIVKLYPSRIYVGAIMWCPAIAAFITMKIKGRKISSLNWNWGNWKYIRLSYFVPALYGIITYALIWIFGFGNLANEETIIDWGMELGLFGIGTLNPTSITIIAIILVGTVEVIRASATTLGEEIGWRGFFIYELRKVLSYTGVSIFSGIIWAAWHWPLLVYYSNNMLLEFITFFTVIISMSFIMTYYTFKSKSLWPAVIFHAVSNVYIQKIMPPLTMKIEGTEEWLGENGIMFAIVTFVFGIYFWRKAIKEKM
;
A
#
# COMPACT_ATOMS: atom_id res chain seq x y z
N MET A 1 23.57 -6.37 11.15
CA MET A 1 22.86 -6.90 12.33
C MET A 1 23.72 -6.69 13.56
N LEU A 2 23.11 -6.29 14.68
CA LEU A 2 23.82 -6.01 15.91
C LEU A 2 24.40 -7.31 16.50
N LYS A 3 25.68 -7.26 16.88
CA LYS A 3 26.39 -8.41 17.50
C LYS A 3 26.16 -8.46 19.01
N ASN A 4 25.87 -7.32 19.64
CA ASN A 4 25.67 -7.20 21.08
C ASN A 4 24.23 -7.57 21.49
N LEU A 5 24.09 -8.52 22.42
CA LEU A 5 22.80 -8.99 22.93
C LEU A 5 21.97 -7.88 23.60
N SER A 6 22.62 -6.97 24.33
CA SER A 6 21.94 -5.84 25.00
C SER A 6 21.29 -4.92 23.98
N GLU A 7 22.00 -4.57 22.90
CA GLU A 7 21.50 -3.70 21.85
C GLU A 7 20.37 -4.36 21.03
N ARG A 8 20.46 -5.69 20.81
CA ARG A 8 19.36 -6.46 20.19
C ARG A 8 18.10 -6.45 21.05
N ARG A 9 18.24 -6.65 22.37
CA ARG A 9 17.11 -6.58 23.32
C ARG A 9 16.48 -5.19 23.30
N GLU A 10 17.29 -4.15 23.20
CA GLU A 10 16.84 -2.77 23.16
C GLU A 10 16.09 -2.42 21.85
N ALA A 11 16.54 -2.95 20.71
CA ALA A 11 15.82 -2.84 19.44
C ALA A 11 14.44 -3.50 19.54
N TRP A 12 14.34 -4.71 20.09
CA TRP A 12 13.05 -5.39 20.29
C TRP A 12 12.12 -4.66 21.25
N LYS A 13 12.62 -4.09 22.35
CA LYS A 13 11.83 -3.22 23.22
C LYS A 13 11.27 -2.01 22.47
N THR A 14 12.10 -1.37 21.64
CA THR A 14 11.69 -0.22 20.82
C THR A 14 10.60 -0.61 19.82
N ILE A 15 10.75 -1.76 19.15
CA ILE A 15 9.75 -2.34 18.26
C ILE A 15 8.44 -2.60 19.00
N PHE A 16 8.50 -3.24 20.16
CA PHE A 16 7.32 -3.57 20.95
C PHE A 16 6.54 -2.32 21.37
N ILE A 17 7.24 -1.28 21.87
CA ILE A 17 6.61 0.00 22.23
C ILE A 17 5.88 0.59 21.02
N PHE A 18 6.53 0.61 19.85
CA PHE A 18 5.91 1.10 18.63
C PHE A 18 4.65 0.32 18.25
N LEU A 19 4.71 -1.01 18.21
CA LEU A 19 3.55 -1.83 17.84
C LEU A 19 2.40 -1.71 18.84
N ALA A 20 2.69 -1.65 20.14
CA ALA A 20 1.67 -1.42 21.17
C ALA A 20 0.98 -0.06 20.98
N LEU A 21 1.74 0.99 20.65
CA LEU A 21 1.18 2.30 20.35
C LEU A 21 0.36 2.30 19.05
N VAL A 22 0.80 1.60 18.00
CA VAL A 22 0.00 1.46 16.77
C VAL A 22 -1.34 0.83 17.08
N VAL A 23 -1.37 -0.29 17.82
CA VAL A 23 -2.62 -0.96 18.20
C VAL A 23 -3.50 -0.03 19.04
N ALA A 24 -2.95 0.60 20.07
CA ALA A 24 -3.69 1.50 20.95
C ALA A 24 -4.30 2.69 20.20
N LEU A 25 -3.56 3.32 19.28
CA LEU A 25 -4.01 4.49 18.53
C LEU A 25 -5.02 4.14 17.44
N THR A 26 -4.90 2.96 16.83
CA THR A 26 -5.74 2.55 15.69
C THR A 26 -7.06 1.91 16.12
N SER A 27 -7.10 1.27 17.29
CA SER A 27 -8.28 0.55 17.78
C SER A 27 -9.56 1.40 17.84
N PRO A 28 -9.55 2.66 18.34
CA PRO A 28 -10.76 3.50 18.37
C PRO A 28 -11.32 3.78 16.96
N PHE A 29 -10.45 3.98 15.98
CA PHE A 29 -10.87 4.26 14.61
C PHE A 29 -11.30 3.00 13.87
N HIS A 30 -10.65 1.86 14.10
CA HIS A 30 -11.16 0.57 13.62
C HIS A 30 -12.57 0.31 14.14
N TYR A 31 -12.80 0.53 15.43
CA TYR A 31 -14.14 0.44 16.02
C TYR A 31 -15.11 1.42 15.34
N ALA A 32 -14.72 2.67 15.13
CA ALA A 32 -15.57 3.66 14.46
C ALA A 32 -15.95 3.26 13.03
N ILE A 33 -15.01 2.73 12.23
CA ILE A 33 -15.30 2.28 10.86
C ILE A 33 -16.23 1.08 10.83
N VAL A 34 -16.07 0.15 11.77
CA VAL A 34 -16.84 -1.10 11.80
C VAL A 34 -18.23 -0.93 12.43
N LYS A 35 -18.36 -0.08 13.48
CA LYS A 35 -19.58 0.01 14.30
C LYS A 35 -20.33 1.33 14.22
N LEU A 36 -19.69 2.40 13.72
CA LEU A 36 -20.35 3.70 13.57
C LEU A 36 -20.65 3.95 12.08
N TYR A 37 -19.95 4.90 11.47
CA TYR A 37 -20.13 5.26 10.08
C TYR A 37 -18.79 5.11 9.34
N PRO A 38 -18.65 4.17 8.38
CA PRO A 38 -17.45 4.10 7.58
C PRO A 38 -17.30 5.41 6.78
N SER A 39 -16.23 6.16 7.06
CA SER A 39 -15.97 7.44 6.40
C SER A 39 -14.51 7.55 6.00
N ARG A 40 -14.26 8.29 4.90
CA ARG A 40 -12.89 8.58 4.42
C ARG A 40 -12.05 9.31 5.47
N ILE A 41 -12.69 10.06 6.38
CA ILE A 41 -11.99 10.77 7.45
C ILE A 41 -11.44 9.79 8.49
N TYR A 42 -12.20 8.77 8.88
CA TYR A 42 -11.71 7.74 9.80
C TYR A 42 -10.60 6.89 9.17
N VAL A 43 -10.71 6.56 7.89
CA VAL A 43 -9.61 5.89 7.15
C VAL A 43 -8.35 6.75 7.17
N GLY A 44 -8.46 8.04 6.86
CA GLY A 44 -7.34 8.98 6.95
C GLY A 44 -6.72 9.03 8.35
N ALA A 45 -7.54 9.05 9.41
CA ALA A 45 -7.05 9.04 10.79
C ALA A 45 -6.27 7.76 11.13
N ILE A 46 -6.78 6.59 10.73
CA ILE A 46 -6.10 5.29 10.88
C ILE A 46 -4.74 5.32 10.20
N MET A 47 -4.69 5.81 8.96
CA MET A 47 -3.45 5.88 8.18
C MET A 47 -2.39 6.77 8.82
N TRP A 48 -2.75 7.75 9.67
CA TRP A 48 -1.79 8.58 10.39
C TRP A 48 -1.33 8.01 11.74
N CYS A 49 -2.00 6.97 12.27
CA CYS A 49 -1.61 6.38 13.54
C CYS A 49 -0.18 5.79 13.56
N PRO A 50 0.33 5.13 12.49
CA PRO A 50 1.72 4.66 12.47
C PRO A 50 2.76 5.78 12.61
N ALA A 51 2.55 6.93 11.96
CA ALA A 51 3.42 8.10 12.15
C ALA A 51 3.41 8.58 13.61
N ILE A 52 2.22 8.74 14.20
CA ILE A 52 2.07 9.20 15.59
C ILE A 52 2.73 8.21 16.56
N ALA A 53 2.51 6.90 16.36
CA ALA A 53 3.16 5.85 17.15
C ALA A 53 4.70 5.92 17.05
N ALA A 54 5.25 6.14 15.85
CA ALA A 54 6.68 6.31 15.65
C ALA A 54 7.21 7.55 16.39
N PHE A 55 6.54 8.70 16.28
CA PHE A 55 6.96 9.93 16.95
C PHE A 55 6.95 9.81 18.47
N ILE A 56 5.90 9.21 19.05
CA ILE A 56 5.81 8.95 20.49
C ILE A 56 6.92 7.98 20.91
N THR A 57 7.13 6.89 20.16
CA THR A 57 8.20 5.94 20.45
C THR A 57 9.56 6.62 20.44
N MET A 58 9.85 7.42 19.41
CA MET A 58 11.11 8.17 19.32
C MET A 58 11.30 9.11 20.51
N LYS A 59 10.25 9.83 20.92
CA LYS A 59 10.29 10.69 22.11
C LYS A 59 10.60 9.90 23.38
N ILE A 60 9.96 8.75 23.59
CA ILE A 60 10.24 7.84 24.73
C ILE A 60 11.70 7.35 24.69
N LYS A 61 12.25 7.09 23.50
CA LYS A 61 13.65 6.67 23.31
C LYS A 61 14.65 7.84 23.30
N GLY A 62 14.22 9.08 23.51
CA GLY A 62 15.09 10.27 23.46
C GLY A 62 15.67 10.57 22.07
N ARG A 63 15.01 10.12 20.99
CA ARG A 63 15.46 10.32 19.60
C ARG A 63 14.70 11.46 18.94
N LYS A 64 15.40 12.27 18.13
CA LYS A 64 14.79 13.38 17.38
C LYS A 64 14.03 12.85 16.16
N ILE A 65 12.83 13.35 15.88
CA ILE A 65 12.04 13.01 14.69
C ILE A 65 12.83 13.30 13.39
N SER A 66 13.66 14.35 13.39
CA SER A 66 14.54 14.69 12.27
C SER A 66 15.60 13.63 11.94
N SER A 67 15.80 12.62 12.79
CA SER A 67 16.71 11.49 12.52
C SER A 67 16.14 10.44 11.58
N LEU A 68 14.84 10.50 11.25
CA LEU A 68 14.28 9.66 10.19
C LEU A 68 14.82 10.08 8.81
N ASN A 69 14.72 9.16 7.85
CA ASN A 69 15.20 9.35 6.49
C ASN A 69 14.22 10.19 5.63
N TRP A 70 14.14 11.49 5.94
CA TRP A 70 13.22 12.45 5.31
C TRP A 70 13.62 12.93 3.91
N ASN A 71 14.88 12.70 3.51
CA ASN A 71 15.39 13.12 2.21
C ASN A 71 14.54 12.52 1.09
N TRP A 72 14.36 13.23 -0.03
CA TRP A 72 13.55 12.75 -1.18
C TRP A 72 14.07 11.44 -1.79
N GLY A 73 15.35 11.12 -1.57
CA GLY A 73 16.00 9.95 -2.15
C GLY A 73 16.38 10.14 -3.61
N ASN A 74 16.89 9.06 -4.22
CA ASN A 74 17.35 9.09 -5.61
C ASN A 74 16.17 9.05 -6.60
N TRP A 75 16.15 9.98 -7.57
CA TRP A 75 15.11 10.08 -8.62
C TRP A 75 14.86 8.78 -9.39
N LYS A 76 15.88 7.93 -9.57
CA LYS A 76 15.70 6.59 -10.16
C LYS A 76 14.68 5.77 -9.37
N TYR A 77 14.80 5.72 -8.05
CA TYR A 77 13.90 4.93 -7.21
C TYR A 77 12.55 5.61 -7.04
N ILE A 78 12.49 6.94 -7.02
CA ILE A 78 11.22 7.68 -7.04
C ILE A 78 10.40 7.36 -8.30
N ARG A 79 11.02 7.40 -9.49
CA ARG A 79 10.33 7.05 -10.75
C ARG A 79 9.90 5.59 -10.75
N LEU A 80 10.78 4.68 -10.35
CA LEU A 80 10.45 3.25 -10.28
C LEU A 80 9.32 2.97 -9.29
N SER A 81 9.27 3.68 -8.18
CA SER A 81 8.17 3.60 -7.21
C SER A 81 6.83 4.04 -7.77
N TYR A 82 6.79 4.84 -8.83
CA TYR A 82 5.55 5.13 -9.55
C TYR A 82 5.26 4.03 -10.58
N PHE A 83 6.23 3.72 -11.46
CA PHE A 83 5.97 2.85 -12.61
C PHE A 83 5.78 1.38 -12.24
N VAL A 84 6.47 0.85 -11.23
CA VAL A 84 6.32 -0.57 -10.83
C VAL A 84 4.90 -0.89 -10.35
N PRO A 85 4.28 -0.11 -9.44
CA PRO A 85 2.91 -0.38 -9.02
C PRO A 85 1.84 -0.08 -10.06
N ALA A 86 2.05 0.93 -10.89
CA ALA A 86 1.22 1.12 -12.07
C ALA A 86 1.26 -0.10 -13.00
N LEU A 87 2.48 -0.61 -13.28
CA LEU A 87 2.69 -1.73 -14.19
C LEU A 87 2.06 -3.03 -13.69
N TYR A 88 2.26 -3.42 -12.42
CA TYR A 88 1.62 -4.64 -11.95
C TYR A 88 0.08 -4.50 -11.88
N GLY A 89 -0.44 -3.29 -11.63
CA GLY A 89 -1.89 -3.05 -11.64
C GLY A 89 -2.47 -3.22 -13.05
N ILE A 90 -1.81 -2.65 -14.06
CA ILE A 90 -2.17 -2.82 -15.46
C ILE A 90 -2.08 -4.30 -15.87
N ILE A 91 -0.98 -4.99 -15.52
CA ILE A 91 -0.81 -6.43 -15.81
C ILE A 91 -1.93 -7.25 -15.15
N THR A 92 -2.28 -6.94 -13.91
CA THR A 92 -3.35 -7.64 -13.18
C THR A 92 -4.66 -7.61 -13.97
N TYR A 93 -5.12 -6.41 -14.36
CA TYR A 93 -6.40 -6.28 -15.05
C TYR A 93 -6.33 -6.71 -16.51
N ALA A 94 -5.19 -6.56 -17.18
CA ALA A 94 -4.98 -7.14 -18.50
C ALA A 94 -5.15 -8.68 -18.47
N LEU A 95 -4.58 -9.37 -17.47
CA LEU A 95 -4.75 -10.82 -17.32
C LEU A 95 -6.20 -11.19 -16.96
N ILE A 96 -6.89 -10.38 -16.13
CA ILE A 96 -8.32 -10.57 -15.84
C ILE A 96 -9.14 -10.55 -17.13
N TRP A 97 -8.90 -9.60 -18.02
CA TRP A 97 -9.60 -9.51 -19.30
C TRP A 97 -9.23 -10.68 -20.24
N ILE A 98 -7.94 -11.02 -20.35
CA ILE A 98 -7.46 -12.10 -21.22
C ILE A 98 -8.04 -13.46 -20.82
N PHE A 99 -8.16 -13.74 -19.51
CA PHE A 99 -8.69 -15.01 -19.02
C PHE A 99 -10.21 -15.01 -18.82
N GLY A 100 -10.90 -13.92 -19.16
CA GLY A 100 -12.36 -13.84 -19.08
C GLY A 100 -12.90 -13.75 -17.65
N PHE A 101 -12.12 -13.22 -16.71
CA PHE A 101 -12.55 -12.94 -15.33
C PHE A 101 -13.17 -11.55 -15.16
N GLY A 102 -13.17 -10.73 -16.21
CA GLY A 102 -13.81 -9.43 -16.29
C GLY A 102 -13.82 -8.94 -17.73
N ASN A 103 -14.72 -8.01 -18.05
CA ASN A 103 -14.80 -7.42 -19.39
C ASN A 103 -14.29 -5.99 -19.37
N LEU A 104 -13.82 -5.49 -20.52
CA LEU A 104 -13.57 -4.07 -20.69
C LEU A 104 -14.86 -3.28 -20.48
N ALA A 105 -14.76 -2.12 -19.84
CA ALA A 105 -15.89 -1.23 -19.63
C ALA A 105 -16.57 -0.83 -20.94
N ASN A 106 -17.91 -0.81 -20.92
CA ASN A 106 -18.72 -0.27 -21.99
C ASN A 106 -18.78 1.27 -21.93
N GLU A 107 -19.37 1.89 -22.95
CA GLU A 107 -19.47 3.35 -23.04
C GLU A 107 -20.20 3.98 -21.85
N GLU A 108 -21.28 3.34 -21.38
CA GLU A 108 -22.08 3.79 -20.24
C GLU A 108 -21.24 3.88 -18.96
N THR A 109 -20.50 2.82 -18.62
CA THR A 109 -19.63 2.79 -17.43
C THR A 109 -18.56 3.88 -17.48
N ILE A 110 -18.00 4.15 -18.67
CA ILE A 110 -16.99 5.21 -18.85
C ILE A 110 -17.60 6.59 -18.69
N ILE A 111 -18.82 6.80 -19.20
CA ILE A 111 -19.55 8.06 -19.03
C ILE A 111 -19.84 8.30 -17.54
N ASP A 112 -20.34 7.29 -16.82
CA ASP A 112 -20.60 7.38 -15.39
C ASP A 112 -19.34 7.74 -14.60
N TRP A 113 -18.21 7.10 -14.91
CA TRP A 113 -16.93 7.42 -14.27
C TRP A 113 -16.50 8.87 -14.51
N GLY A 114 -16.68 9.38 -15.74
CA GLY A 114 -16.43 10.78 -16.03
C GLY A 114 -17.34 11.74 -15.25
N MET A 115 -18.60 11.35 -15.00
CA MET A 115 -19.58 12.14 -14.23
C MET A 115 -19.17 12.20 -12.76
N GLU A 116 -18.77 11.07 -12.17
CA GLU A 116 -18.26 11.02 -10.80
C GLU A 116 -17.01 11.89 -10.61
N LEU A 117 -16.14 11.96 -11.62
CA LEU A 117 -14.94 12.79 -11.61
C LEU A 117 -15.22 14.27 -11.88
N GLY A 118 -16.46 14.65 -12.21
CA GLY A 118 -16.82 16.02 -12.54
C GLY A 118 -16.20 16.51 -13.85
N LEU A 119 -15.88 15.60 -14.78
CA LEU A 119 -15.33 15.94 -16.09
C LEU A 119 -16.38 16.53 -17.04
N PHE A 120 -17.65 16.49 -16.65
CA PHE A 120 -18.77 17.04 -17.41
C PHE A 120 -19.16 18.43 -16.90
N GLY A 121 -18.55 19.45 -17.50
CA GLY A 121 -18.98 20.85 -17.44
C GLY A 121 -19.15 21.50 -18.81
N ILE A 122 -18.78 20.79 -19.89
CA ILE A 122 -18.91 21.18 -21.29
C ILE A 122 -19.29 19.89 -22.03
N GLY A 123 -20.39 19.89 -22.78
CA GLY A 123 -20.90 18.67 -23.43
C GLY A 123 -19.89 17.98 -24.39
N THR A 124 -20.19 16.72 -24.72
CA THR A 124 -19.63 15.90 -25.83
C THR A 124 -18.20 15.34 -25.72
N LEU A 125 -17.64 15.12 -24.52
CA LEU A 125 -16.47 14.24 -24.46
C LEU A 125 -16.89 12.80 -24.81
N ASN A 126 -16.29 12.24 -25.85
CA ASN A 126 -16.50 10.83 -26.18
C ASN A 126 -15.83 9.93 -25.12
N PRO A 127 -16.23 8.65 -25.01
CA PRO A 127 -15.68 7.71 -24.02
C PRO A 127 -14.15 7.60 -24.04
N THR A 128 -13.51 7.70 -25.22
CA THR A 128 -12.06 7.64 -25.34
C THR A 128 -11.39 8.85 -24.68
N SER A 129 -11.89 10.06 -24.95
CA SER A 129 -11.39 11.29 -24.33
C SER A 129 -11.58 11.28 -22.82
N ILE A 130 -12.74 10.82 -22.34
CA ILE A 130 -13.00 10.66 -20.89
C ILE A 130 -11.97 9.73 -20.28
N THR A 131 -11.77 8.55 -20.88
CA THR A 131 -10.81 7.55 -20.38
C THR A 131 -9.39 8.11 -20.28
N ILE A 132 -8.90 8.79 -21.32
CA ILE A 132 -7.54 9.37 -21.34
C ILE A 132 -7.40 10.44 -20.25
N ILE A 133 -8.36 11.39 -20.19
CA ILE A 133 -8.32 12.49 -19.23
C ILE A 133 -8.42 11.94 -17.80
N ALA A 134 -9.34 11.01 -17.55
CA ALA A 134 -9.54 10.39 -16.25
C ALA A 134 -8.30 9.62 -15.79
N ILE A 135 -7.67 8.81 -16.66
CA ILE A 135 -6.42 8.10 -16.32
C ILE A 135 -5.31 9.10 -15.97
N ILE A 136 -5.17 10.20 -16.72
CA ILE A 136 -4.14 11.22 -16.44
C ILE A 136 -4.42 11.92 -15.12
N LEU A 137 -5.64 12.39 -14.89
CA LEU A 137 -5.99 13.14 -13.67
C LEU A 137 -5.96 12.26 -12.43
N VAL A 138 -6.55 11.05 -12.49
CA VAL A 138 -6.50 10.10 -11.38
C VAL A 138 -5.07 9.60 -11.17
N GLY A 139 -4.34 9.29 -12.24
CA GLY A 139 -2.93 8.89 -12.17
C GLY A 139 -1.99 9.97 -11.61
N THR A 140 -2.39 11.24 -11.60
CA THR A 140 -1.55 12.36 -11.11
C THR A 140 -2.11 12.99 -9.84
N VAL A 141 -3.26 13.67 -9.94
CA VAL A 141 -3.90 14.42 -8.85
C VAL A 141 -4.32 13.50 -7.72
N GLU A 142 -4.97 12.38 -8.03
CA GLU A 142 -5.39 11.43 -6.99
C GLU A 142 -4.22 10.70 -6.35
N VAL A 143 -3.12 10.46 -7.08
CA VAL A 143 -1.87 9.94 -6.50
C VAL A 143 -1.25 10.95 -5.53
N ILE A 144 -1.21 12.23 -5.88
CA ILE A 144 -0.72 13.28 -4.98
C ILE A 144 -1.60 13.35 -3.72
N ARG A 145 -2.92 13.31 -3.87
CA ARG A 145 -3.86 13.30 -2.74
C ARG A 145 -3.69 12.06 -1.87
N ALA A 146 -3.58 10.88 -2.46
CA ALA A 146 -3.36 9.62 -1.75
C ALA A 146 -1.97 9.57 -1.07
N SER A 147 -0.98 10.28 -1.61
CA SER A 147 0.34 10.40 -0.98
C SER A 147 0.26 11.08 0.40
N ALA A 148 -0.71 11.98 0.63
CA ALA A 148 -0.87 12.64 1.91
C ALA A 148 -1.31 11.68 3.04
N THR A 149 -2.15 10.68 2.74
CA THR A 149 -2.59 9.70 3.74
C THR A 149 -1.60 8.56 3.87
N THR A 150 -1.09 8.04 2.76
CA THR A 150 -0.05 6.99 2.77
C THR A 150 1.26 7.47 3.42
N LEU A 151 1.55 8.78 3.39
CA LEU A 151 2.67 9.35 4.16
C LEU A 151 2.58 9.01 5.66
N GLY A 152 1.39 9.10 6.25
CA GLY A 152 1.17 8.77 7.67
C GLY A 152 1.56 7.32 7.98
N GLU A 153 1.22 6.40 7.09
CA GLU A 153 1.56 4.99 7.26
C GLU A 153 3.06 4.77 7.07
N GLU A 154 3.60 5.30 5.98
CA GLU A 154 4.98 5.02 5.59
C GLU A 154 6.01 5.70 6.48
N ILE A 155 5.69 6.79 7.17
CA ILE A 155 6.55 7.32 8.25
C ILE A 155 6.73 6.25 9.34
N GLY A 156 5.65 5.58 9.74
CA GLY A 156 5.69 4.51 10.73
C GLY A 156 6.35 3.24 10.20
N TRP A 157 5.83 2.69 9.09
CA TRP A 157 6.26 1.40 8.56
C TRP A 157 7.66 1.46 7.94
N ARG A 158 7.87 2.32 6.93
CA ARG A 158 9.11 2.36 6.15
C ARG A 158 10.11 3.39 6.67
N GLY A 159 9.64 4.42 7.37
CA GLY A 159 10.47 5.46 7.97
C GLY A 159 11.10 5.03 9.30
N PHE A 160 10.36 4.32 10.15
CA PHE A 160 10.79 3.94 11.50
C PHE A 160 10.92 2.41 11.67
N PHE A 161 9.85 1.66 11.45
CA PHE A 161 9.75 0.26 11.87
C PHE A 161 10.75 -0.66 11.16
N ILE A 162 10.87 -0.59 9.84
CA ILE A 162 11.85 -1.43 9.12
C ILE A 162 13.30 -1.12 9.51
N TYR A 163 13.62 0.10 9.93
CA TYR A 163 14.97 0.46 10.39
C TYR A 163 15.28 -0.10 11.77
N GLU A 164 14.29 -0.18 12.67
CA GLU A 164 14.45 -0.90 13.94
C GLU A 164 14.56 -2.42 13.69
N LEU A 165 13.73 -2.99 12.81
CA LEU A 165 13.83 -4.40 12.42
C LEU A 165 15.19 -4.74 11.82
N ARG A 166 15.74 -3.85 10.98
CA ARG A 166 17.04 -4.06 10.30
C ARG A 166 18.23 -4.21 11.26
N LYS A 167 18.09 -3.72 12.50
CA LYS A 167 19.10 -3.92 13.54
C LYS A 167 19.21 -5.39 13.95
N VAL A 168 18.10 -6.13 13.87
CA VAL A 168 17.96 -7.49 14.42
C VAL A 168 17.65 -8.56 13.39
N LEU A 169 17.21 -8.19 12.18
CA LEU A 169 16.84 -9.10 11.09
C LEU A 169 17.60 -8.78 9.79
N SER A 170 17.71 -9.80 8.92
CA SER A 170 18.17 -9.66 7.54
C SER A 170 17.10 -8.96 6.68
N TYR A 171 17.43 -8.56 5.45
CA TYR A 171 16.43 -7.99 4.52
C TYR A 171 15.17 -8.86 4.42
N THR A 172 15.35 -10.17 4.20
CA THR A 172 14.23 -11.12 4.13
C THR A 172 13.38 -11.10 5.40
N GLY A 173 14.03 -11.13 6.58
CA GLY A 173 13.32 -11.09 7.84
C GLY A 173 12.58 -9.77 8.07
N VAL A 174 13.20 -8.62 7.72
CA VAL A 174 12.57 -7.30 7.78
C VAL A 174 11.31 -7.26 6.90
N SER A 175 11.42 -7.68 5.63
CA SER A 175 10.30 -7.60 4.68
C SER A 175 9.15 -8.53 5.07
N ILE A 176 9.43 -9.77 5.49
CA ILE A 176 8.40 -10.72 5.93
C ILE A 176 7.73 -10.21 7.21
N PHE A 177 8.51 -9.87 8.23
CA PHE A 177 7.94 -9.46 9.52
C PHE A 177 7.16 -8.15 9.41
N SER A 178 7.71 -7.16 8.69
CA SER A 178 6.99 -5.91 8.42
C SER A 178 5.73 -6.15 7.60
N GLY A 179 5.78 -7.02 6.60
CA GLY A 179 4.62 -7.35 5.75
C GLY A 179 3.51 -8.04 6.53
N ILE A 180 3.83 -9.02 7.37
CA ILE A 180 2.85 -9.73 8.21
C ILE A 180 2.19 -8.74 9.18
N ILE A 181 2.99 -7.91 9.87
CA ILE A 181 2.43 -6.95 10.83
C ILE A 181 1.54 -5.92 10.12
N TRP A 182 1.96 -5.42 8.96
CA TRP A 182 1.17 -4.46 8.20
C TRP A 182 -0.11 -5.09 7.63
N ALA A 183 -0.07 -6.34 7.14
CA ALA A 183 -1.26 -7.05 6.69
C ALA A 183 -2.22 -7.31 7.87
N ALA A 184 -1.70 -7.85 8.96
CA ALA A 184 -2.46 -8.14 10.17
C ALA A 184 -3.08 -6.90 10.78
N TRP A 185 -2.47 -5.71 10.63
CA TRP A 185 -3.06 -4.47 11.11
C TRP A 185 -4.45 -4.17 10.50
N HIS A 186 -4.76 -4.68 9.31
CA HIS A 186 -6.05 -4.51 8.64
C HIS A 186 -7.11 -5.54 9.07
N TRP A 187 -6.79 -6.47 9.97
CA TRP A 187 -7.66 -7.59 10.32
C TRP A 187 -9.10 -7.19 10.70
N PRO A 188 -9.40 -6.09 11.43
CA PRO A 188 -10.78 -5.79 11.81
C PRO A 188 -11.64 -5.45 10.58
N LEU A 189 -11.03 -4.83 9.57
CA LEU A 189 -11.70 -4.45 8.34
C LEU A 189 -11.94 -5.68 7.47
N LEU A 190 -10.93 -6.57 7.34
CA LEU A 190 -11.08 -7.81 6.59
C LEU A 190 -12.16 -8.71 7.19
N VAL A 191 -12.18 -8.90 8.51
CA VAL A 191 -13.23 -9.73 9.15
C VAL A 191 -14.63 -9.18 8.91
N TYR A 192 -14.79 -7.85 8.84
CA TYR A 192 -16.11 -7.23 8.78
C TYR A 192 -16.63 -7.03 7.35
N TYR A 193 -15.75 -6.73 6.39
CA TYR A 193 -16.13 -6.36 5.02
C TYR A 193 -15.86 -7.45 3.99
N SER A 194 -15.16 -8.54 4.33
CA SER A 194 -14.92 -9.63 3.39
C SER A 194 -16.17 -10.46 3.13
N ASN A 195 -16.36 -10.84 1.87
CA ASN A 195 -17.41 -11.79 1.46
C ASN A 195 -16.90 -13.22 1.66
N ASN A 196 -15.67 -13.51 1.23
CA ASN A 196 -14.99 -14.78 1.45
C ASN A 196 -13.76 -14.55 2.33
N MET A 197 -13.99 -14.50 3.64
CA MET A 197 -12.97 -14.11 4.62
C MET A 197 -11.67 -14.91 4.47
N LEU A 198 -11.72 -16.24 4.35
CA LEU A 198 -10.49 -17.03 4.29
C LEU A 198 -9.68 -16.72 3.02
N LEU A 199 -10.35 -16.67 1.87
CA LEU A 199 -9.68 -16.38 0.61
C LEU A 199 -9.10 -14.96 0.60
N GLU A 200 -9.90 -13.97 0.98
CA GLU A 200 -9.49 -12.56 1.00
C GLU A 200 -8.34 -12.31 2.00
N PHE A 201 -8.32 -13.02 3.13
CA PHE A 201 -7.17 -12.99 4.04
C PHE A 201 -5.90 -13.52 3.37
N ILE A 202 -5.98 -14.67 2.67
CA ILE A 202 -4.82 -15.28 2.01
C ILE A 202 -4.29 -14.37 0.90
N THR A 203 -5.17 -13.86 0.04
CA THR A 203 -4.79 -12.98 -1.08
C THR A 203 -4.24 -11.66 -0.57
N PHE A 204 -4.91 -11.01 0.39
CA PHE A 204 -4.46 -9.74 0.94
C PHE A 204 -3.11 -9.86 1.67
N PHE A 205 -2.91 -10.89 2.49
CA PHE A 205 -1.60 -11.12 3.12
C PHE A 205 -0.51 -11.36 2.07
N THR A 206 -0.82 -12.11 1.01
CA THR A 206 0.12 -12.34 -0.10
C THR A 206 0.49 -11.03 -0.78
N VAL A 207 -0.48 -10.17 -1.11
CA VAL A 207 -0.27 -8.83 -1.68
C VAL A 207 0.62 -7.99 -0.78
N ILE A 208 0.24 -7.83 0.48
CA ILE A 208 0.90 -6.92 1.41
C ILE A 208 2.34 -7.36 1.75
N ILE A 209 2.57 -8.66 1.93
CA ILE A 209 3.93 -9.20 2.13
C ILE A 209 4.78 -8.98 0.87
N SER A 210 4.20 -9.18 -0.32
CA SER A 210 4.89 -8.98 -1.60
C SER A 210 5.28 -7.51 -1.80
N MET A 211 4.35 -6.58 -1.55
CA MET A 211 4.62 -5.14 -1.57
C MET A 211 5.67 -4.75 -0.53
N SER A 212 5.67 -5.38 0.66
CA SER A 212 6.67 -5.14 1.70
C SER A 212 8.10 -5.41 1.22
N PHE A 213 8.34 -6.47 0.45
CA PHE A 213 9.65 -6.70 -0.18
C PHE A 213 10.06 -5.53 -1.07
N ILE A 214 9.18 -5.11 -1.98
CA ILE A 214 9.46 -4.06 -2.97
C ILE A 214 9.73 -2.71 -2.28
N MET A 215 8.85 -2.32 -1.36
CA MET A 215 8.96 -1.05 -0.64
C MET A 215 10.18 -1.02 0.28
N THR A 216 10.45 -2.10 1.03
CA THR A 216 11.66 -2.21 1.85
C THR A 216 12.92 -2.08 0.99
N TYR A 217 12.93 -2.70 -0.20
CA TYR A 217 14.04 -2.59 -1.14
C TYR A 217 14.27 -1.14 -1.54
N TYR A 218 13.22 -0.44 -1.99
CA TYR A 218 13.36 0.95 -2.41
C TYR A 218 13.75 1.88 -1.26
N THR A 219 13.18 1.69 -0.07
CA THR A 219 13.51 2.52 1.09
C THR A 219 14.97 2.39 1.50
N PHE A 220 15.51 1.17 1.55
CA PHE A 220 16.93 0.99 1.89
C PHE A 220 17.87 1.46 0.77
N LYS A 221 17.50 1.26 -0.50
CA LYS A 221 18.33 1.71 -1.64
C LYS A 221 18.38 3.21 -1.81
N SER A 222 17.27 3.89 -1.56
CA SER A 222 17.18 5.34 -1.63
C SER A 222 17.63 6.03 -0.34
N LYS A 223 17.68 5.29 0.78
CA LYS A 223 17.77 5.82 2.15
C LYS A 223 16.68 6.88 2.39
N SER A 224 15.46 6.62 1.93
CA SER A 224 14.33 7.55 1.96
C SER A 224 13.00 6.81 2.12
N LEU A 225 12.07 7.40 2.86
CA LEU A 225 10.70 6.88 2.97
C LEU A 225 9.81 7.27 1.76
N TRP A 226 10.14 8.33 1.01
CA TRP A 226 9.29 8.84 -0.07
C TRP A 226 9.03 7.85 -1.22
N PRO A 227 10.00 7.01 -1.64
CA PRO A 227 9.71 5.95 -2.59
C PRO A 227 8.62 4.97 -2.12
N ALA A 228 8.52 4.71 -0.81
CA ALA A 228 7.45 3.86 -0.29
C ALA A 228 6.10 4.59 -0.28
N VAL A 229 6.08 5.89 0.07
CA VAL A 229 4.87 6.73 0.03
C VAL A 229 4.26 6.73 -1.36
N ILE A 230 5.08 7.04 -2.37
CA ILE A 230 4.63 7.09 -3.77
C ILE A 230 4.17 5.72 -4.23
N PHE A 231 4.93 4.66 -3.91
CA PHE A 231 4.57 3.30 -4.30
C PHE A 231 3.21 2.88 -3.75
N HIS A 232 2.99 3.13 -2.46
CA HIS A 232 1.74 2.82 -1.78
C HIS A 232 0.59 3.63 -2.39
N ALA A 233 0.75 4.94 -2.57
CA ALA A 233 -0.27 5.80 -3.17
C ALA A 233 -0.65 5.35 -4.58
N VAL A 234 0.34 5.04 -5.43
CA VAL A 234 0.11 4.60 -6.80
C VAL A 234 -0.57 3.25 -6.83
N SER A 235 -0.15 2.29 -6.00
CA SER A 235 -0.82 0.99 -5.90
C SER A 235 -2.31 1.13 -5.58
N ASN A 236 -2.64 1.92 -4.55
CA ASN A 236 -4.01 2.12 -4.12
C ASN A 236 -4.82 2.79 -5.23
N VAL A 237 -4.28 3.85 -5.84
CA VAL A 237 -4.99 4.58 -6.90
C VAL A 237 -5.24 3.69 -8.13
N TYR A 238 -4.25 2.95 -8.60
CA TYR A 238 -4.42 2.11 -9.78
C TYR A 238 -5.42 0.98 -9.52
N ILE A 239 -5.30 0.28 -8.40
CA ILE A 239 -6.13 -0.89 -8.11
C ILE A 239 -7.55 -0.53 -7.65
N GLN A 240 -7.73 0.59 -6.96
CA GLN A 240 -9.02 0.97 -6.38
C GLN A 240 -9.77 2.04 -7.18
N LYS A 241 -9.09 2.84 -8.01
CA LYS A 241 -9.70 4.03 -8.65
C LYS A 241 -9.55 4.13 -10.16
N ILE A 242 -8.55 3.47 -10.76
CA ILE A 242 -8.35 3.50 -12.23
C ILE A 242 -8.86 2.21 -12.86
N MET A 243 -8.37 1.06 -12.40
CA MET A 243 -8.69 -0.21 -13.05
C MET A 243 -10.15 -0.68 -12.86
N PRO A 244 -10.80 -0.49 -11.68
CA PRO A 244 -12.17 -0.94 -11.50
C PRO A 244 -13.19 -0.25 -12.43
N PRO A 245 -13.18 1.09 -12.62
CA PRO A 245 -14.07 1.73 -13.60
C PRO A 245 -13.84 1.32 -15.05
N LEU A 246 -12.65 0.79 -15.38
CA LEU A 246 -12.31 0.27 -16.70
C LEU A 246 -12.72 -1.20 -16.88
N THR A 247 -13.33 -1.82 -15.86
CA THR A 247 -13.63 -3.26 -15.84
C THR A 247 -15.07 -3.52 -15.41
N MET A 248 -15.85 -4.09 -16.33
CA MET A 248 -17.15 -4.67 -16.01
C MET A 248 -16.98 -6.03 -15.35
N LYS A 249 -17.71 -6.24 -14.25
CA LYS A 249 -17.71 -7.50 -13.51
C LYS A 249 -18.47 -8.58 -14.29
N ILE A 250 -18.03 -9.82 -14.15
CA ILE A 250 -18.76 -11.01 -14.62
C ILE A 250 -19.23 -11.74 -13.36
N GLU A 251 -20.49 -12.18 -13.37
CA GLU A 251 -21.06 -12.90 -12.23
C GLU A 251 -20.30 -14.20 -11.98
N GLY A 252 -19.90 -14.43 -10.72
CA GLY A 252 -19.14 -15.60 -10.30
C GLY A 252 -17.62 -15.49 -10.46
N THR A 253 -17.10 -14.34 -10.90
CA THR A 253 -15.64 -14.09 -11.01
C THR A 253 -15.14 -12.99 -10.06
N GLU A 254 -15.95 -12.58 -9.09
CA GLU A 254 -15.68 -11.43 -8.22
C GLU A 254 -14.40 -11.60 -7.39
N GLU A 255 -14.07 -12.84 -7.02
CA GLU A 255 -12.87 -13.19 -6.25
C GLU A 255 -11.55 -12.93 -7.01
N TRP A 256 -11.60 -12.70 -8.32
CA TRP A 256 -10.43 -12.38 -9.13
C TRP A 256 -10.08 -10.89 -9.16
N LEU A 257 -11.04 -10.03 -8.79
CA LEU A 257 -10.99 -8.58 -8.98
C LEU A 257 -10.56 -7.84 -7.70
N GLY A 258 -10.08 -6.61 -7.87
CA GLY A 258 -9.81 -5.69 -6.75
C GLY A 258 -8.54 -6.00 -5.94
N GLU A 259 -8.41 -5.31 -4.81
CA GLU A 259 -7.21 -5.37 -3.95
C GLU A 259 -7.08 -6.67 -3.14
N ASN A 260 -8.19 -7.36 -2.92
CA ASN A 260 -8.23 -8.69 -2.31
C ASN A 260 -8.33 -9.80 -3.37
N GLY A 261 -8.24 -9.47 -4.65
CA GLY A 261 -8.45 -10.41 -5.75
C GLY A 261 -7.31 -11.40 -5.94
N ILE A 262 -7.64 -12.61 -6.37
CA ILE A 262 -6.67 -13.68 -6.67
C ILE A 262 -5.64 -13.22 -7.71
N MET A 263 -6.06 -12.57 -8.79
CA MET A 263 -5.12 -12.15 -9.85
C MET A 263 -4.12 -11.12 -9.32
N PHE A 264 -4.59 -10.18 -8.49
CA PHE A 264 -3.73 -9.17 -7.91
C PHE A 264 -2.68 -9.78 -6.97
N ALA A 265 -3.08 -10.78 -6.18
CA ALA A 265 -2.17 -11.54 -5.33
C ALA A 265 -1.10 -12.28 -6.14
N ILE A 266 -1.49 -12.94 -7.24
CA ILE A 266 -0.55 -13.66 -8.12
C ILE A 266 0.49 -12.71 -8.72
N VAL A 267 0.03 -11.61 -9.33
CA VAL A 267 0.93 -10.66 -10.00
C VAL A 267 1.87 -9.99 -8.99
N THR A 268 1.35 -9.49 -7.88
CA THR A 268 2.18 -8.86 -6.85
C THR A 268 3.17 -9.83 -6.24
N PHE A 269 2.81 -11.11 -6.07
CA PHE A 269 3.70 -12.16 -5.61
C PHE A 269 4.90 -12.38 -6.55
N VAL A 270 4.67 -12.41 -7.86
CA VAL A 270 5.75 -12.51 -8.86
C VAL A 270 6.71 -11.33 -8.76
N PHE A 271 6.19 -10.10 -8.63
CA PHE A 271 7.03 -8.91 -8.42
C PHE A 271 7.77 -8.97 -7.08
N GLY A 272 7.11 -9.42 -6.01
CA GLY A 272 7.70 -9.62 -4.69
C GLY A 272 8.89 -10.59 -4.73
N ILE A 273 8.74 -11.73 -5.39
CA ILE A 273 9.83 -12.71 -5.61
C ILE A 273 10.99 -12.07 -6.37
N TYR A 274 10.71 -11.31 -7.43
CA TYR A 274 11.75 -10.64 -8.20
C TYR A 274 12.56 -9.68 -7.33
N PHE A 275 11.91 -8.81 -6.54
CA PHE A 275 12.61 -7.88 -5.66
C PHE A 275 13.32 -8.57 -4.50
N TRP A 276 12.75 -9.66 -3.98
CA TRP A 276 13.41 -10.48 -2.98
C TRP A 276 14.72 -11.08 -3.48
N ARG A 277 14.69 -11.74 -4.66
CA ARG A 277 15.90 -12.31 -5.28
C ARG A 277 16.92 -11.24 -5.63
N LYS A 278 16.46 -10.09 -6.12
CA LYS A 278 17.31 -8.94 -6.43
C LYS A 278 18.03 -8.42 -5.18
N ALA A 279 17.32 -8.25 -4.08
CA ALA A 279 17.90 -7.81 -2.82
C ALA A 279 18.95 -8.80 -2.28
N ILE A 280 18.69 -10.11 -2.38
CA ILE A 280 19.67 -11.15 -2.00
C ILE A 280 20.94 -11.05 -2.86
N LYS A 281 20.79 -10.94 -4.19
CA LYS A 281 21.92 -10.82 -5.13
C LYS A 281 22.77 -9.57 -4.82
N GLU A 282 22.12 -8.50 -4.40
CA GLU A 282 22.76 -7.24 -4.04
C GLU A 282 23.24 -7.19 -2.57
N LYS A 283 23.18 -8.32 -1.85
CA LYS A 283 23.63 -8.52 -0.46
C LYS A 283 23.02 -7.52 0.52
N MET A 284 21.72 -7.25 0.35
CA MET A 284 21.03 -6.16 1.06
C MET A 284 20.89 -6.31 2.55
#